data_AF-A0A9P9PBR1-F1
#
_entry.id   AF-A0A9P9PBR1-F1
#
_cell.length_a   1.000
_cell.length_b   1.000
_cell.length_c   1.000
_cell.angle_alpha   90.00
_cell.angle_beta   90.00
_cell.angle_gamma   90.00
#
_symmetry.space_group_name_H-M   'P 1'
#
loop_
_entity.id
_entity.type
_entity.pdbx_description
1 polymer ?
#
loop_
_entity_poly.entity_id
_entity_poly.type
_entity_poly.pdbx_seq_one_letter_code
_entity_poly.pdbx_strand_id
1 'polypeptide(L)'
;MVNYPGFDLTNLEMIRLLAEGLQFYLDGNHRATNNPALGRMGRTQRQTFQQILGQMGRDHQFHGMVNMLIDSRHEGDRVLLRAAQELLRYEQVLDSTDEDESEDDGSQDPGSESEDVDQGGEGPSVKVLEDDGYQVVWDPTTMSDDFARPGVPDPAFYKIVIPLRQETEAGSGIWEDAPSIKFDYLSDHNAPSWESSTTLYKFNQWRNQIFRKYLGNKRRTRDPWLVSEQQRIITLLKQQLEDQRKIRGKPKWNRLANAYNRELHQTIQFKGSRLVQEGVKKVPVTDYDRFAPWRTKGAIQNIIKKGTWKSLIDPILTEAKERRRQYDVQRPDNVVESDDSRDEKELPNPDAPKSKAQVRATNAARKEARKKEASSKKRAEVVVLGSSEEESEDEGEEMDEDED
;
A
#
# COMPACT_ATOMS: atom_id res chain seq x y z
N MET A 1 -12.46 15.90 -18.83
CA MET A 1 -11.53 16.96 -19.30
C MET A 1 -10.19 16.30 -19.61
N VAL A 2 -9.38 16.84 -20.54
CA VAL A 2 -8.04 16.29 -20.81
C VAL A 2 -7.08 16.85 -19.77
N ASN A 3 -6.62 16.02 -18.82
CA ASN A 3 -5.80 16.46 -17.67
C ASN A 3 -4.36 16.87 -18.03
N TYR A 4 -3.95 16.72 -19.30
CA TYR A 4 -2.65 17.19 -19.81
C TYR A 4 -2.80 18.07 -21.05
N PRO A 5 -3.21 19.34 -20.90
CA PRO A 5 -3.46 20.21 -22.05
C PRO A 5 -2.22 20.34 -22.93
N GLY A 6 -2.37 20.12 -24.24
CA GLY A 6 -1.26 20.17 -25.20
C GLY A 6 -0.47 18.87 -25.39
N PHE A 7 -0.69 17.84 -24.57
CA PHE A 7 -0.18 16.49 -24.81
C PHE A 7 -1.34 15.52 -25.08
N ASP A 8 -1.44 15.06 -26.32
CA ASP A 8 -2.29 13.93 -26.65
C ASP A 8 -1.55 12.64 -26.28
N LEU A 9 -1.91 12.05 -25.12
CA LEU A 9 -1.33 10.81 -24.63
C LEU A 9 -1.81 9.55 -25.38
N THR A 10 -2.56 9.72 -26.47
CA THR A 10 -2.80 8.67 -27.47
C THR A 10 -1.86 8.78 -28.68
N ASN A 11 -1.19 9.93 -28.84
CA ASN A 11 -0.24 10.18 -29.93
C ASN A 11 1.19 9.85 -29.49
N LEU A 12 1.77 8.83 -30.12
CA LEU A 12 3.12 8.35 -29.83
C LEU A 12 4.22 9.42 -29.93
N GLU A 13 4.13 10.34 -30.89
CA GLU A 13 5.15 11.40 -31.04
C GLU A 13 5.10 12.39 -29.88
N MET A 14 3.89 12.71 -29.40
CA MET A 14 3.72 13.60 -28.25
C MET A 14 4.17 12.94 -26.96
N ILE A 15 3.91 11.64 -26.79
CA ILE A 15 4.38 10.88 -25.63
C ILE A 15 5.92 10.81 -25.62
N ARG A 16 6.54 10.54 -26.77
CA ARG A 16 8.01 10.56 -26.91
C ARG A 16 8.60 11.92 -26.60
N LEU A 17 7.98 12.98 -27.13
CA LEU A 17 8.42 14.35 -26.88
C LEU A 17 8.36 14.70 -25.38
N LEU A 18 7.29 14.27 -24.69
CA LEU A 18 7.13 14.43 -23.25
C LEU A 18 8.21 13.65 -22.48
N ALA A 19 8.38 12.36 -22.78
CA ALA A 19 9.35 11.48 -22.12
C ALA A 19 10.80 11.97 -22.31
N GLU A 20 11.18 12.38 -23.52
CA GLU A 20 12.49 12.97 -23.80
C GLU A 20 12.71 14.26 -23.00
N GLY A 21 11.70 15.15 -22.99
CA GLY A 21 11.77 16.39 -22.23
C GLY A 21 12.01 16.14 -20.74
N LEU A 22 11.33 15.15 -20.16
CA LEU A 22 11.42 14.80 -18.75
C LEU A 22 12.77 14.18 -18.41
N GLN A 23 13.29 13.28 -19.26
CA GLN A 23 14.63 12.71 -19.11
C GLN A 23 15.70 13.81 -19.06
N PHE A 24 15.70 14.72 -20.04
CA PHE A 24 16.67 15.82 -20.07
C PHE A 24 16.56 16.72 -18.83
N TYR A 25 15.34 16.92 -18.32
CA TYR A 25 15.15 17.68 -17.09
C TYR A 25 15.76 16.96 -15.88
N LEU A 26 15.56 15.65 -15.73
CA LEU A 26 16.15 14.85 -14.65
C LEU A 26 17.68 14.81 -14.74
N ASP A 27 18.24 14.87 -15.94
CA ASP A 27 19.69 14.96 -16.19
C ASP A 27 20.28 16.35 -15.90
N GLY A 28 19.49 17.29 -15.35
CA GLY A 28 19.92 18.65 -15.00
C GLY A 28 19.90 19.65 -16.18
N ASN A 29 19.40 19.24 -17.34
CA ASN A 29 19.33 20.08 -18.54
C ASN A 29 17.99 20.81 -18.62
N HIS A 30 17.81 21.82 -17.75
CA HIS A 30 16.51 22.51 -17.60
C HIS A 30 16.26 23.62 -18.64
N ARG A 31 17.30 24.08 -19.36
CA ARG A 31 17.18 25.18 -20.34
C ARG A 31 16.80 24.64 -21.71
N ALA A 32 15.95 25.36 -22.45
CA ALA A 32 15.57 24.99 -23.81
C ALA A 32 16.76 24.86 -24.77
N THR A 33 17.86 25.59 -24.52
CA THR A 33 19.12 25.45 -25.27
C THR A 33 19.79 24.10 -25.09
N ASN A 34 19.57 23.45 -23.94
CA ASN A 34 20.20 22.19 -23.53
C ASN A 34 19.21 21.02 -23.55
N ASN A 35 17.93 21.31 -23.78
CA ASN A 35 16.84 20.34 -23.88
C ASN A 35 16.11 20.58 -25.20
N PRO A 36 16.51 19.90 -26.28
CA PRO A 36 15.92 20.10 -27.60
C PRO A 36 14.43 19.75 -27.64
N ALA A 37 13.96 18.86 -26.75
CA ALA A 37 12.55 18.54 -26.61
C ALA A 37 11.74 19.75 -26.09
N LEU A 38 12.23 20.49 -25.09
CA LEU A 38 11.61 21.74 -24.64
C LEU A 38 11.56 22.81 -25.75
N GLY A 39 12.59 22.86 -26.60
CA GLY A 39 12.62 23.73 -27.77
C GLY A 39 11.48 23.46 -28.76
N ARG A 40 11.14 22.18 -28.96
CA ARG A 40 10.06 21.72 -29.84
C ARG A 40 8.66 21.83 -29.22
N MET A 41 8.56 21.96 -27.89
CA MET A 41 7.26 22.10 -27.20
C MET A 41 6.66 23.50 -27.36
N GLY A 42 5.37 23.55 -27.69
CA GLY A 42 4.56 24.76 -27.68
C GLY A 42 4.34 25.32 -26.26
N ARG A 43 3.77 26.53 -26.16
CA ARG A 43 3.56 27.21 -24.87
C ARG A 43 2.71 26.38 -23.89
N THR A 44 1.60 25.81 -24.37
CA THR A 44 0.70 24.96 -23.56
C THR A 44 1.41 23.69 -23.09
N GLN A 45 2.16 23.02 -23.98
CA GLN A 45 2.95 21.84 -23.63
C GLN A 45 3.99 22.15 -22.55
N ARG A 46 4.69 23.30 -22.64
CA ARG A 46 5.65 23.69 -21.60
C ARG A 46 4.99 23.95 -20.24
N GLN A 47 3.78 24.52 -20.21
CA GLN A 47 3.04 24.71 -18.96
C GLN A 47 2.66 23.37 -18.33
N THR A 48 2.10 22.47 -19.12
CA THR A 48 1.74 21.11 -18.68
C THR A 48 2.96 20.32 -18.24
N PHE A 49 4.08 20.45 -18.95
CA PHE A 49 5.37 19.88 -18.57
C PHE A 49 5.82 20.35 -17.18
N GLN A 50 5.71 21.64 -16.88
CA GLN A 50 6.04 22.19 -15.55
C GLN A 50 5.08 21.72 -14.46
N GLN A 51 3.79 21.53 -14.79
CA GLN A 51 2.81 20.95 -13.86
C GLN A 51 3.18 19.51 -13.49
N ILE A 52 3.53 18.69 -14.48
CA ILE A 52 3.99 17.31 -14.28
C ILE A 52 5.22 17.29 -13.36
N LEU A 53 6.21 18.14 -13.60
CA LEU A 53 7.39 18.26 -12.73
C LEU A 53 7.04 18.66 -11.29
N GLY A 54 6.16 19.64 -11.13
CA GLY A 54 5.68 20.05 -9.81
C GLY A 54 4.92 18.97 -9.08
N GLN A 55 4.23 18.07 -9.79
CA GLN A 55 3.53 16.93 -9.21
C GLN A 55 4.48 15.78 -8.87
N MET A 56 5.49 15.51 -9.72
CA MET A 56 6.58 14.56 -9.43
C MET A 56 7.29 14.88 -8.11
N GLY A 57 7.51 16.16 -7.81
CA GLY A 57 8.11 16.58 -6.54
C GLY A 57 7.22 16.42 -5.31
N ARG A 58 5.90 16.27 -5.50
CA ARG A 58 4.89 16.19 -4.42
C ARG A 58 4.38 14.77 -4.17
N ASP A 59 4.35 13.93 -5.21
CA ASP A 59 3.80 12.58 -5.14
C ASP A 59 4.78 11.53 -5.66
N HIS A 60 5.19 10.62 -4.78
CA HIS A 60 6.15 9.56 -5.08
C HIS A 60 5.61 8.49 -6.02
N GLN A 61 4.30 8.20 -5.97
CA GLN A 61 3.67 7.24 -6.87
C GLN A 61 3.60 7.81 -8.29
N PHE A 62 3.20 9.08 -8.41
CA PHE A 62 3.22 9.80 -9.68
C PHE A 62 4.64 9.86 -10.27
N HIS A 63 5.64 10.14 -9.43
CA HIS A 63 7.05 10.11 -9.82
C HIS A 63 7.47 8.75 -10.39
N GLY A 64 7.07 7.64 -9.76
CA GLY A 64 7.32 6.30 -10.27
C GLY A 64 6.71 6.03 -11.64
N MET A 65 5.48 6.48 -11.87
CA MET A 65 4.80 6.34 -13.17
C MET A 65 5.46 7.17 -14.27
N VAL A 66 5.92 8.38 -13.93
CA VAL A 66 6.67 9.21 -14.88
C VAL A 66 8.02 8.57 -15.22
N ASN A 67 8.73 7.97 -14.25
CA ASN A 67 9.98 7.26 -14.54
C ASN A 67 9.75 6.05 -15.46
N MET A 68 8.66 5.30 -15.26
CA MET A 68 8.26 4.24 -16.19
C MET A 68 8.04 4.78 -17.61
N LEU A 69 7.37 5.93 -17.76
CA LEU A 69 7.19 6.57 -19.06
C LEU A 69 8.52 6.94 -19.72
N ILE A 70 9.46 7.46 -18.92
CA ILE A 70 10.80 7.85 -19.35
C ILE A 70 11.61 6.62 -19.79
N ASP A 71 11.60 5.54 -19.03
CA ASP A 71 12.34 4.31 -19.32
C ASP A 71 11.79 3.62 -20.58
N SER A 72 10.47 3.60 -20.75
CA SER A 72 9.81 3.00 -21.89
C SER A 72 9.97 3.76 -23.21
N ARG A 73 10.62 4.93 -23.24
CA ARG A 73 10.78 5.75 -24.46
C ARG A 73 11.48 5.04 -25.61
N HIS A 74 12.27 4.00 -25.31
CA HIS A 74 13.03 3.20 -26.28
C HIS A 74 12.55 1.74 -26.39
N GLU A 75 11.62 1.29 -25.54
CA GLU A 75 11.24 -0.14 -25.43
C GLU A 75 10.17 -0.59 -26.45
N GLY A 76 9.61 0.35 -27.21
CA GLY A 76 8.66 0.10 -28.31
C GLY A 76 7.30 0.76 -28.09
N ASP A 77 6.60 1.06 -29.19
CA ASP A 77 5.38 1.88 -29.22
C ASP A 77 4.28 1.38 -28.26
N ARG A 78 4.07 0.06 -28.19
CA ARG A 78 3.06 -0.55 -27.31
C ARG A 78 3.37 -0.35 -25.83
N VAL A 79 4.64 -0.45 -25.44
CA VAL A 79 5.07 -0.28 -24.04
C VAL A 79 4.93 1.19 -23.64
N LEU A 80 5.34 2.09 -24.52
CA LEU A 80 5.24 3.54 -24.32
C LEU A 80 3.79 4.01 -24.18
N LEU A 81 2.88 3.51 -25.03
CA LEU A 81 1.44 3.79 -24.93
C LEU A 81 0.84 3.28 -23.63
N ARG A 82 1.23 2.08 -23.19
CA ARG A 82 0.76 1.52 -21.92
C ARG A 82 1.21 2.38 -20.74
N ALA A 83 2.46 2.83 -20.73
CA ALA A 83 2.97 3.72 -19.68
C ALA A 83 2.21 5.06 -19.65
N ALA A 84 1.88 5.63 -20.82
CA ALA A 84 1.07 6.85 -20.91
C ALA A 84 -0.38 6.64 -20.43
N GLN A 85 -0.97 5.48 -20.67
CA GLN A 85 -2.32 5.13 -20.17
C GLN A 85 -2.35 4.98 -18.65
N GLU A 86 -1.31 4.40 -18.04
CA GLU A 86 -1.22 4.32 -16.57
C GLU A 86 -1.12 5.72 -15.95
N LEU A 87 -0.37 6.64 -16.58
CA LEU A 87 -0.30 8.05 -16.14
C LEU A 87 -1.68 8.73 -16.19
N LEU A 88 -2.48 8.48 -17.24
CA LEU A 88 -3.86 8.97 -17.34
C LEU A 88 -4.80 8.39 -16.28
N ARG A 89 -4.69 7.09 -15.99
CA ARG A 89 -5.54 6.42 -15.00
C ARG A 89 -5.32 6.97 -13.60
N TYR A 90 -4.07 7.27 -13.26
CA TYR A 90 -3.73 7.81 -11.95
C TYR A 90 -4.44 9.15 -11.66
N GLU A 91 -4.52 10.03 -12.66
CA GLU A 91 -5.26 11.30 -12.55
C GLU A 91 -6.78 11.08 -12.35
N GLN A 92 -7.38 10.12 -13.06
CA GLN A 92 -8.81 9.83 -12.92
C GLN A 92 -9.18 9.33 -11.52
N VAL A 93 -8.24 8.66 -10.83
CA VAL A 93 -8.43 8.19 -9.45
C VAL A 93 -8.34 9.36 -8.46
N LEU A 94 -7.49 10.37 -8.74
CA LEU A 94 -7.40 11.57 -7.91
C LEU A 94 -8.67 12.42 -8.02
N ASP A 95 -9.22 12.59 -9.23
CA ASP A 95 -10.45 13.38 -9.42
C ASP A 95 -11.70 12.71 -8.82
N SER A 96 -11.73 11.38 -8.72
CA SER A 96 -12.89 10.63 -8.19
C SER A 96 -12.90 10.46 -6.66
N THR A 97 -11.85 10.90 -5.95
CA THR A 97 -11.76 10.78 -4.49
C THR A 97 -12.22 12.02 -3.72
N ASP A 98 -12.63 13.09 -4.41
CA ASP A 98 -13.09 14.35 -3.80
C ASP A 98 -14.62 14.57 -3.81
N GLU A 99 -15.41 13.64 -4.38
CA GLU A 99 -16.88 13.71 -4.37
C GLU A 99 -17.48 12.48 -3.66
N ASP A 100 -18.34 12.74 -2.66
CA ASP A 100 -19.17 11.82 -1.89
C ASP A 100 -18.53 11.01 -0.73
N GLU A 101 -18.38 11.65 0.44
CA GLU A 101 -18.67 10.97 1.71
C GLU A 101 -19.63 11.84 2.55
N SER A 102 -20.91 11.45 2.51
CA SER A 102 -21.95 11.92 3.41
C SER A 102 -21.74 11.38 4.82
N GLU A 103 -22.06 12.22 5.80
CA GLU A 103 -21.90 12.00 7.22
C GLU A 103 -22.85 10.89 7.71
N ASP A 104 -22.30 9.79 8.26
CA ASP A 104 -23.07 8.81 9.03
C ASP A 104 -22.47 8.66 10.45
N ASP A 105 -23.38 8.72 11.41
CA ASP A 105 -23.21 9.05 12.82
C ASP A 105 -23.07 7.79 13.70
N GLY A 106 -21.96 7.72 14.42
CA GLY A 106 -21.94 7.36 15.84
C GLY A 106 -22.41 5.97 16.30
N SER A 107 -21.45 5.09 16.62
CA SER A 107 -21.29 4.53 17.97
C SER A 107 -20.05 3.64 18.06
N GLN A 108 -19.19 3.88 19.05
CA GLN A 108 -17.98 3.10 19.34
C GLN A 108 -18.04 2.54 20.75
N ASP A 109 -17.80 1.24 20.87
CA ASP A 109 -17.60 0.50 22.12
C ASP A 109 -16.11 0.11 22.24
N PRO A 110 -15.38 0.46 23.32
CA PRO A 110 -13.96 0.18 23.45
C PRO A 110 -13.75 -1.10 24.28
N GLY A 111 -13.74 -2.28 23.66
CA GLY A 111 -13.55 -3.49 24.48
C GLY A 111 -13.43 -4.86 23.82
N SER A 112 -13.08 -5.00 22.54
CA SER A 112 -12.90 -6.33 21.93
C SER A 112 -11.51 -6.48 21.30
N GLU A 113 -10.58 -7.06 22.06
CA GLU A 113 -9.34 -7.64 21.53
C GLU A 113 -9.66 -8.98 20.86
N SER A 114 -9.94 -8.96 19.56
CA SER A 114 -9.96 -10.15 18.71
C SER A 114 -8.69 -10.22 17.86
N GLU A 115 -8.11 -11.41 17.76
CA GLU A 115 -6.97 -11.75 16.91
C GLU A 115 -7.36 -11.64 15.43
N ASP A 116 -7.31 -10.43 14.87
CA ASP A 116 -7.75 -10.16 13.51
C ASP A 116 -6.59 -9.82 12.56
N VAL A 117 -6.56 -10.57 11.46
CA VAL A 117 -5.54 -10.51 10.42
C VAL A 117 -5.93 -9.45 9.41
N ASP A 118 -5.30 -8.29 9.55
CA ASP A 118 -5.35 -7.14 8.63
C ASP A 118 -4.76 -7.46 7.25
N GLN A 119 -5.54 -7.19 6.19
CA GLN A 119 -5.08 -6.97 4.82
C GLN A 119 -6.07 -6.03 4.14
N GLY A 120 -5.60 -4.93 3.54
CA GLY A 120 -6.50 -3.89 3.04
C GLY A 120 -6.28 -3.41 1.62
N GLY A 121 -6.22 -4.26 0.58
CA GLY A 121 -6.35 -3.76 -0.80
C GLY A 121 -5.26 -4.13 -1.80
N GLU A 122 -5.57 -5.10 -2.64
CA GLU A 122 -5.90 -4.83 -4.05
C GLU A 122 -7.23 -5.56 -4.30
N GLY A 123 -8.08 -5.02 -5.17
CA GLY A 123 -9.42 -5.54 -5.42
C GLY A 123 -9.45 -7.02 -5.84
N PRO A 124 -10.65 -7.64 -5.87
CA PRO A 124 -10.79 -9.05 -6.20
C PRO A 124 -10.10 -9.36 -7.52
N SER A 125 -9.01 -10.13 -7.46
CA SER A 125 -8.33 -10.62 -8.65
C SER A 125 -9.35 -11.39 -9.49
N VAL A 126 -9.67 -10.85 -10.66
CA VAL A 126 -10.57 -11.50 -11.62
C VAL A 126 -9.93 -12.81 -12.03
N LYS A 127 -10.46 -13.92 -11.51
CA LYS A 127 -10.14 -15.24 -12.02
C LYS A 127 -10.94 -15.44 -13.30
N VAL A 128 -10.24 -15.52 -14.42
CA VAL A 128 -10.78 -16.14 -15.63
C VAL A 128 -10.87 -17.65 -15.32
N LEU A 129 -12.02 -18.26 -15.50
CA LEU A 129 -12.10 -19.72 -15.51
C LEU A 129 -11.50 -20.15 -16.84
N GLU A 130 -10.17 -20.35 -16.84
CA GLU A 130 -9.32 -20.50 -18.03
C GLU A 130 -9.76 -21.65 -18.97
N ASP A 131 -10.59 -22.59 -18.50
CA ASP A 131 -10.97 -23.77 -19.27
C ASP A 131 -12.22 -23.60 -20.15
N ASP A 132 -13.08 -22.59 -19.92
CA ASP A 132 -14.40 -22.53 -20.57
C ASP A 132 -14.72 -21.19 -21.29
N GLY A 133 -13.77 -20.25 -21.36
CA GLY A 133 -13.99 -18.94 -21.99
C GLY A 133 -14.90 -17.99 -21.20
N TYR A 134 -15.12 -18.27 -19.91
CA TYR A 134 -15.91 -17.42 -19.01
C TYR A 134 -15.02 -16.62 -18.05
N GLN A 135 -15.41 -15.37 -17.83
CA GLN A 135 -14.85 -14.48 -16.82
C GLN A 135 -15.85 -14.29 -15.68
N VAL A 136 -15.39 -14.45 -14.45
CA VAL A 136 -16.20 -14.11 -13.27
C VAL A 136 -16.12 -12.60 -13.03
N VAL A 137 -17.27 -11.95 -12.85
CA VAL A 137 -17.34 -10.52 -12.53
C VAL A 137 -17.67 -10.36 -11.05
N TRP A 138 -16.92 -9.51 -10.36
CA TRP A 138 -17.25 -9.13 -8.98
C TRP A 138 -18.42 -8.15 -8.99
N ASP A 139 -19.49 -8.49 -8.29
CA ASP A 139 -20.67 -7.64 -8.12
C ASP A 139 -21.05 -7.57 -6.63
N PRO A 140 -20.85 -6.41 -5.96
CA PRO A 140 -21.10 -6.28 -4.53
C PRO A 140 -22.60 -6.34 -4.18
N THR A 141 -23.50 -6.19 -5.15
CA THR A 141 -24.95 -6.25 -4.91
C THR A 141 -25.46 -7.68 -4.79
N THR A 142 -24.79 -8.61 -5.46
CA THR A 142 -25.15 -10.03 -5.49
C THR A 142 -24.15 -10.93 -4.76
N MET A 143 -22.98 -10.36 -4.41
CA MET A 143 -21.95 -10.99 -3.60
C MET A 143 -21.53 -10.07 -2.45
N SER A 144 -21.75 -10.53 -1.22
CA SER A 144 -21.06 -9.98 -0.06
C SER A 144 -19.91 -10.91 0.33
N ASP A 145 -18.70 -10.38 0.46
CA ASP A 145 -17.53 -11.12 0.94
C ASP A 145 -17.44 -11.15 2.47
N ASP A 146 -18.36 -10.49 3.17
CA ASP A 146 -18.43 -10.43 4.62
C ASP A 146 -18.76 -11.79 5.25
N PHE A 147 -18.30 -11.91 6.49
CA PHE A 147 -18.60 -13.04 7.35
C PHE A 147 -19.93 -12.84 8.05
N ALA A 148 -20.75 -13.88 8.08
CA ALA A 148 -21.92 -13.94 8.96
C ALA A 148 -21.45 -13.83 10.41
N ARG A 149 -21.99 -12.87 11.16
CA ARG A 149 -21.58 -12.59 12.55
C ARG A 149 -22.65 -13.08 13.53
N PRO A 150 -22.24 -13.57 14.72
CA PRO A 150 -23.19 -13.89 15.77
C PRO A 150 -24.08 -12.68 16.11
N GLY A 151 -25.39 -12.91 16.24
CA GLY A 151 -26.38 -11.90 16.64
C GLY A 151 -26.87 -10.96 15.52
N VAL A 152 -26.31 -11.01 14.31
CA VAL A 152 -26.69 -10.13 13.20
C VAL A 152 -27.24 -10.97 12.04
N PRO A 153 -28.55 -11.25 12.00
CA PRO A 153 -29.15 -12.05 10.95
C PRO A 153 -29.21 -11.30 9.62
N ASP A 154 -28.61 -11.89 8.59
CA ASP A 154 -28.68 -11.41 7.21
C ASP A 154 -29.10 -12.55 6.25
N PRO A 155 -30.40 -12.63 5.88
CA PRO A 155 -30.90 -13.64 4.97
C PRO A 155 -30.29 -13.60 3.57
N ALA A 156 -29.71 -12.47 3.12
CA ALA A 156 -29.07 -12.38 1.82
C ALA A 156 -27.85 -13.32 1.74
N PHE A 157 -27.22 -13.65 2.86
CA PHE A 157 -26.00 -14.47 2.87
C PHE A 157 -26.23 -15.93 2.46
N TYR A 158 -27.48 -16.40 2.50
CA TYR A 158 -27.83 -17.76 2.09
C TYR A 158 -27.69 -17.96 0.58
N LYS A 159 -27.80 -16.88 -0.20
CA LYS A 159 -27.76 -16.94 -1.66
C LYS A 159 -26.53 -16.22 -2.16
N ILE A 160 -25.74 -16.90 -2.99
CA ILE A 160 -24.60 -16.30 -3.67
C ILE A 160 -24.85 -16.44 -5.16
N VAL A 161 -24.87 -15.32 -5.88
CA VAL A 161 -24.99 -15.31 -7.34
C VAL A 161 -23.65 -14.86 -7.91
N ILE A 162 -23.11 -15.65 -8.84
CA ILE A 162 -21.86 -15.37 -9.52
C ILE A 162 -22.16 -14.98 -10.96
N PRO A 163 -22.14 -13.68 -11.32
CA PRO A 163 -22.29 -13.25 -12.69
C PRO A 163 -21.06 -13.67 -13.48
N LEU A 164 -21.33 -14.19 -14.67
CA LEU A 164 -20.33 -14.61 -15.63
C LEU A 164 -20.42 -13.69 -16.84
N ARG A 165 -19.29 -13.52 -17.51
CA ARG A 165 -19.23 -13.00 -18.86
C ARG A 165 -18.55 -14.00 -19.76
N GLN A 166 -18.95 -14.05 -21.02
CA GLN A 166 -18.35 -14.89 -22.03
C GLN A 166 -17.77 -14.01 -23.13
N GLU A 167 -16.63 -14.42 -23.68
CA GLU A 167 -16.06 -13.73 -24.83
C GLU A 167 -16.87 -14.07 -26.09
N THR A 168 -17.27 -13.04 -26.84
CA THR A 168 -18.16 -13.18 -28.02
C THR A 168 -17.52 -14.04 -29.10
N GLU A 169 -16.23 -13.77 -29.36
CA GLU A 169 -15.36 -14.57 -30.21
C GLU A 169 -14.00 -14.72 -29.51
N ALA A 170 -13.37 -15.90 -29.61
CA ALA A 170 -12.12 -16.19 -28.92
C ALA A 170 -11.01 -15.19 -29.30
N GLY A 171 -10.52 -14.44 -28.31
CA GLY A 171 -9.49 -13.42 -28.49
C GLY A 171 -9.98 -12.05 -29.00
N SER A 172 -11.29 -11.83 -29.11
CA SER A 172 -11.88 -10.53 -29.47
C SER A 172 -11.71 -9.46 -28.39
N GLY A 173 -11.53 -9.85 -27.13
CA GLY A 173 -11.54 -8.98 -25.97
C GLY A 173 -12.91 -8.38 -25.63
N ILE A 174 -13.97 -8.77 -26.35
CA ILE A 174 -15.34 -8.28 -26.16
C ILE A 174 -16.12 -9.30 -25.32
N TRP A 175 -16.58 -8.86 -24.16
CA TRP A 175 -17.24 -9.69 -23.16
C TRP A 175 -18.73 -9.38 -23.09
N GLU A 176 -19.57 -10.38 -23.27
CA GLU A 176 -21.02 -10.29 -23.10
C GLU A 176 -21.47 -10.99 -21.82
N ASP A 177 -22.59 -10.55 -21.26
CA ASP A 177 -23.15 -11.15 -20.06
C ASP A 177 -23.62 -12.59 -20.33
N ALA A 178 -23.17 -13.50 -19.47
CA ALA A 178 -23.49 -14.92 -19.54
C ALA A 178 -24.38 -15.34 -18.35
N PRO A 179 -25.04 -16.52 -18.43
CA PRO A 179 -25.87 -17.02 -17.34
C PRO A 179 -25.09 -17.12 -16.02
N SER A 180 -25.61 -16.47 -14.97
CA SER A 180 -24.96 -16.48 -13.65
C SER A 180 -25.09 -17.83 -12.95
N ILE A 181 -24.08 -18.21 -12.18
CA ILE A 181 -24.13 -19.40 -11.31
C ILE A 181 -24.79 -19.01 -9.99
N LYS A 182 -25.76 -19.80 -9.53
CA LYS A 182 -26.50 -19.54 -8.29
C LYS A 182 -26.21 -20.63 -7.26
N PHE A 183 -25.86 -20.22 -6.05
CA PHE A 183 -25.70 -21.08 -4.90
C PHE A 183 -26.74 -20.71 -3.85
N ASP A 184 -27.44 -21.70 -3.31
CA ASP A 184 -28.36 -21.52 -2.19
C ASP A 184 -27.95 -22.48 -1.08
N TYR A 185 -27.63 -21.94 0.11
CA TYR A 185 -27.24 -22.76 1.25
C TYR A 185 -28.40 -23.65 1.71
N LEU A 186 -29.62 -23.11 1.65
CA LEU A 186 -30.81 -23.73 2.24
C LEU A 186 -31.39 -24.86 1.37
N SER A 187 -30.91 -25.05 0.14
CA SER A 187 -31.32 -26.20 -0.68
C SER A 187 -30.79 -27.52 -0.12
N ASP A 188 -29.57 -27.49 0.45
CA ASP A 188 -28.84 -28.69 0.87
C ASP A 188 -28.58 -28.73 2.39
N HIS A 189 -28.84 -27.63 3.10
CA HIS A 189 -28.54 -27.48 4.52
C HIS A 189 -29.68 -26.82 5.29
N ASN A 190 -29.78 -27.13 6.59
CA ASN A 190 -30.69 -26.40 7.48
C ASN A 190 -30.18 -24.96 7.71
N ALA A 191 -31.11 -24.05 7.99
CA ALA A 191 -30.77 -22.67 8.34
C ALA A 191 -29.82 -22.64 9.56
N PRO A 192 -28.65 -21.97 9.47
CA PRO A 192 -27.74 -21.85 10.58
C PRO A 192 -28.35 -20.97 11.66
N SER A 193 -28.09 -21.30 12.93
CA SER A 193 -28.41 -20.38 14.02
C SER A 193 -27.47 -19.17 13.96
N TRP A 194 -28.05 -17.98 13.95
CA TRP A 194 -27.32 -16.72 13.99
C TRP A 194 -26.74 -16.41 15.36
N GLU A 195 -27.13 -17.12 16.41
CA GLU A 195 -26.56 -16.96 17.75
C GLU A 195 -25.36 -17.88 17.98
N SER A 196 -25.30 -19.01 17.26
CA SER A 196 -24.23 -20.00 17.44
C SER A 196 -23.04 -19.73 16.53
N SER A 197 -21.92 -19.35 17.14
CA SER A 197 -20.63 -19.18 16.46
C SER A 197 -20.18 -20.44 15.71
N THR A 198 -20.55 -21.62 16.21
CA THR A 198 -20.15 -22.91 15.61
C THR A 198 -20.91 -23.19 14.31
N THR A 199 -22.22 -22.91 14.26
CA THR A 199 -23.01 -23.08 13.02
C THR A 199 -22.62 -22.03 12.00
N LEU A 200 -22.42 -20.77 12.43
CA LEU A 200 -21.95 -19.70 11.56
C LEU A 200 -20.54 -19.96 11.01
N TYR A 201 -19.65 -20.59 11.78
CA TYR A 201 -18.33 -20.98 11.28
C TYR A 201 -18.43 -21.94 10.09
N LYS A 202 -19.26 -22.99 10.18
CA LYS A 202 -19.50 -23.93 9.08
C LYS A 202 -20.15 -23.26 7.86
N PHE A 203 -21.11 -22.37 8.10
CA PHE A 203 -21.75 -21.58 7.05
C PHE A 203 -20.75 -20.67 6.33
N ASN A 204 -19.91 -19.95 7.08
CA ASN A 204 -18.84 -19.12 6.53
C ASN A 204 -17.77 -19.94 5.82
N GLN A 205 -17.47 -21.17 6.26
CA GLN A 205 -16.59 -22.08 5.52
C GLN A 205 -17.16 -22.43 4.15
N TRP A 206 -18.45 -22.76 4.05
CA TRP A 206 -19.12 -23.02 2.77
C TRP A 206 -19.07 -21.80 1.86
N ARG A 207 -19.43 -20.61 2.36
CA ARG A 207 -19.32 -19.33 1.62
C ARG A 207 -17.90 -19.12 1.08
N ASN A 208 -16.90 -19.32 1.93
CA ASN A 208 -15.49 -19.17 1.54
C ASN A 208 -15.02 -20.21 0.52
N GLN A 209 -15.54 -21.43 0.53
CA GLN A 209 -15.21 -22.44 -0.49
C GLN A 209 -15.69 -21.99 -1.88
N ILE A 210 -16.90 -21.45 -1.97
CA ILE A 210 -17.46 -20.91 -3.21
C ILE A 210 -16.59 -19.75 -3.70
N PHE A 211 -16.38 -18.73 -2.88
CA PHE A 211 -15.54 -17.59 -3.27
C PHE A 211 -14.12 -18.01 -3.65
N ARG A 212 -13.53 -18.96 -2.91
CA ARG A 212 -12.19 -19.47 -3.22
C ARG A 212 -12.12 -20.18 -4.58
N LYS A 213 -13.17 -20.92 -4.94
CA LYS A 213 -13.25 -21.65 -6.22
C LYS A 213 -13.34 -20.67 -7.38
N TYR A 214 -14.27 -19.71 -7.30
CA TYR A 214 -14.64 -18.84 -8.43
C TYR A 214 -13.88 -17.52 -8.49
N LEU A 215 -13.62 -16.88 -7.36
CA LEU A 215 -12.88 -15.61 -7.28
C LEU A 215 -11.41 -15.81 -6.90
N GLY A 216 -11.02 -17.05 -6.58
CA GLY A 216 -9.68 -17.36 -6.13
C GLY A 216 -9.46 -17.03 -4.65
N ASN A 217 -8.22 -17.15 -4.20
CA ASN A 217 -7.92 -16.79 -2.82
C ASN A 217 -8.05 -15.27 -2.67
N LYS A 218 -8.97 -14.81 -1.80
CA LYS A 218 -9.13 -13.38 -1.43
C LYS A 218 -7.82 -12.72 -1.00
N ARG A 219 -6.84 -13.50 -0.54
CA ARG A 219 -5.55 -13.04 -0.04
C ARG A 219 -4.42 -13.63 -0.88
N ARG A 220 -3.45 -12.80 -1.26
CA ARG A 220 -2.23 -13.26 -1.93
C ARG A 220 -1.57 -14.37 -1.10
N THR A 221 -1.22 -15.47 -1.76
CA THR A 221 -0.49 -16.56 -1.13
C THR A 221 0.81 -16.01 -0.59
N ARG A 222 1.07 -16.18 0.72
CA ARG A 222 2.30 -15.70 1.34
C ARG A 222 3.50 -16.25 0.58
N ASP A 223 4.44 -15.35 0.30
CA ASP A 223 5.68 -15.71 -0.34
C ASP A 223 6.43 -16.77 0.49
N PRO A 224 6.80 -17.93 -0.11
CA PRO A 224 7.51 -18.98 0.61
C PRO A 224 8.84 -18.48 1.16
N TRP A 225 9.29 -19.07 2.27
CA TRP A 225 10.57 -18.71 2.87
C TRP A 225 11.75 -19.23 2.05
N LEU A 226 12.80 -18.44 1.93
CA LEU A 226 14.07 -18.86 1.32
C LEU A 226 15.09 -19.30 2.36
N VAL A 227 16.00 -20.17 1.95
CA VAL A 227 17.14 -20.58 2.79
C VAL A 227 18.02 -19.38 3.15
N SER A 228 18.17 -18.41 2.24
CA SER A 228 18.89 -17.16 2.51
C SER A 228 18.20 -16.32 3.60
N GLU A 229 16.88 -16.22 3.58
CA GLU A 229 16.10 -15.55 4.63
C GLU A 229 16.25 -16.25 5.98
N GLN A 230 16.25 -17.58 5.98
CA GLN A 230 16.48 -18.39 7.18
C GLN A 230 17.85 -18.11 7.80
N GLN A 231 18.90 -18.17 7.00
CA GLN A 231 20.27 -17.86 7.44
C GLN A 231 20.36 -16.43 8.00
N ARG A 232 19.68 -15.48 7.36
CA ARG A 232 19.68 -14.09 7.82
C ARG A 232 19.01 -13.92 9.17
N ILE A 233 17.83 -14.51 9.37
CA ILE A 233 17.12 -14.48 10.65
C ILE A 233 17.95 -15.14 11.75
N ILE A 234 18.57 -16.29 11.48
CA ILE A 234 19.45 -16.97 12.43
C ILE A 234 20.62 -16.06 12.83
N THR A 235 21.24 -15.39 11.86
CA THR A 235 22.36 -14.48 12.10
C THR A 235 21.94 -13.31 12.98
N LEU A 236 20.83 -12.64 12.64
CA LEU A 236 20.30 -11.53 13.43
C LEU A 236 19.90 -11.94 14.85
N LEU A 237 19.33 -13.14 14.99
CA LEU A 237 18.96 -13.70 16.28
C LEU A 237 20.19 -13.96 17.15
N LYS A 238 21.25 -14.54 16.59
CA LYS A 238 22.53 -14.73 17.30
C LYS A 238 23.11 -13.40 17.76
N GLN A 239 23.24 -12.43 16.85
CA GLN A 239 23.74 -11.09 17.19
C GLN A 239 22.93 -10.43 18.32
N GLN A 240 21.60 -10.58 18.28
CA GLN A 240 20.73 -10.04 19.31
C GLN A 240 20.91 -10.71 20.68
N LEU A 241 21.21 -12.02 20.71
CA LEU A 241 21.39 -12.80 21.94
C LEU A 241 22.84 -12.76 22.47
N GLU A 242 23.81 -12.46 21.60
CA GLU A 242 25.23 -12.27 21.93
C GLU A 242 25.56 -10.89 22.47
N ASP A 243 24.70 -9.88 22.25
CA ASP A 243 24.85 -8.54 22.80
C ASP A 243 24.87 -8.57 24.34
N GLN A 244 26.09 -8.66 24.90
CA GLN A 244 26.37 -8.81 26.33
C GLN A 244 25.86 -7.65 27.17
N ARG A 245 25.55 -6.51 26.55
CA ARG A 245 24.96 -5.35 27.25
C ARG A 245 23.48 -5.57 27.60
N LYS A 246 22.84 -6.59 27.00
CA LYS A 246 21.40 -6.86 27.07
C LYS A 246 21.13 -8.35 27.28
N ILE A 247 21.76 -8.98 28.28
CA ILE A 247 21.60 -10.41 28.64
C ILE A 247 20.17 -10.67 29.13
N ARG A 248 19.21 -10.67 28.19
CA ARG A 248 17.79 -10.88 28.47
C ARG A 248 17.38 -12.32 28.18
N GLY A 249 18.24 -13.18 27.62
CA GLY A 249 17.98 -14.62 27.40
C GLY A 249 16.69 -14.94 26.62
N LYS A 250 16.03 -13.93 26.05
CA LYS A 250 14.76 -13.98 25.34
C LYS A 250 14.87 -13.08 24.11
N PRO A 251 14.48 -13.57 22.92
CA PRO A 251 14.48 -12.75 21.72
C PRO A 251 13.46 -11.60 21.83
N LYS A 252 13.87 -10.36 21.52
CA LYS A 252 12.90 -9.29 21.25
C LYS A 252 12.45 -9.38 19.79
N TRP A 253 11.30 -9.99 19.57
CA TRP A 253 10.80 -10.31 18.23
C TRP A 253 10.56 -9.10 17.33
N ASN A 254 10.10 -7.97 17.90
CA ASN A 254 9.89 -6.74 17.14
C ASN A 254 11.21 -6.18 16.61
N ARG A 255 12.25 -6.17 17.46
CA ARG A 255 13.61 -5.78 17.06
C ARG A 255 14.15 -6.69 15.95
N LEU A 256 13.93 -8.01 16.06
CA LEU A 256 14.36 -8.98 15.06
C LEU A 256 13.65 -8.75 13.71
N ALA A 257 12.33 -8.60 13.73
CA ALA A 257 11.54 -8.32 12.53
C ALA A 257 11.94 -7.00 11.87
N ASN A 258 12.09 -5.94 12.68
CA ASN A 258 12.53 -4.63 12.21
C ASN A 258 13.94 -4.68 11.60
N ALA A 259 14.89 -5.40 12.22
CA ALA A 259 16.24 -5.57 11.69
C ALA A 259 16.21 -6.34 10.35
N TYR A 260 15.48 -7.45 10.30
CA TYR A 260 15.30 -8.23 9.07
C TYR A 260 14.72 -7.37 7.94
N ASN A 261 13.62 -6.66 8.21
CA ASN A 261 12.95 -5.85 7.21
C ASN A 261 13.85 -4.68 6.75
N ARG A 262 14.56 -4.01 7.65
CA ARG A 262 15.50 -2.95 7.25
C ARG A 262 16.61 -3.43 6.32
N GLU A 263 17.07 -4.66 6.49
CA GLU A 263 18.19 -5.20 5.72
C GLU A 263 17.79 -5.83 4.39
N LEU A 264 16.60 -6.43 4.32
CA LEU A 264 16.17 -7.19 3.14
C LEU A 264 15.08 -6.50 2.34
N HIS A 265 14.35 -5.53 2.88
CA HIS A 265 13.34 -4.79 2.12
C HIS A 265 13.92 -4.23 0.83
N GLN A 266 13.17 -4.36 -0.27
CA GLN A 266 13.58 -4.00 -1.64
C GLN A 266 14.78 -4.77 -2.21
N THR A 267 15.32 -5.77 -1.51
CA THR A 267 16.33 -6.66 -2.11
C THR A 267 15.65 -7.65 -3.05
N ILE A 268 16.17 -7.77 -4.28
CA ILE A 268 15.66 -8.74 -5.26
C ILE A 268 16.14 -10.15 -4.89
N GLN A 269 15.18 -11.05 -4.77
CA GLN A 269 15.37 -12.49 -4.65
C GLN A 269 15.17 -13.11 -6.03
N PHE A 270 16.26 -13.57 -6.63
CA PHE A 270 16.25 -14.13 -7.97
C PHE A 270 15.48 -15.46 -8.06
N LYS A 271 14.94 -15.74 -9.24
CA LYS A 271 14.43 -17.02 -9.68
C LYS A 271 15.51 -18.10 -9.50
N GLY A 272 15.08 -19.30 -9.11
CA GLY A 272 16.00 -20.41 -8.81
C GLY A 272 16.54 -20.40 -7.37
N SER A 273 16.20 -19.39 -6.56
CA SER A 273 16.59 -19.35 -5.14
C SER A 273 15.94 -20.50 -4.36
N ARG A 274 16.72 -21.16 -3.50
CA ARG A 274 16.26 -22.33 -2.73
C ARG A 274 15.21 -21.95 -1.69
N LEU A 275 14.07 -22.66 -1.73
CA LEU A 275 13.02 -22.53 -0.72
C LEU A 275 13.39 -23.34 0.53
N VAL A 276 12.97 -22.85 1.70
CA VAL A 276 12.95 -23.69 2.91
C VAL A 276 11.78 -24.66 2.75
N GLN A 277 12.09 -25.92 2.48
CA GLN A 277 11.07 -26.93 2.23
C GLN A 277 10.35 -27.33 3.52
N GLU A 278 9.25 -26.65 3.83
CA GLU A 278 8.23 -27.17 4.74
C GLU A 278 6.83 -26.85 4.19
N GLY A 279 6.22 -27.84 3.52
CA GLY A 279 4.84 -27.78 3.06
C GLY A 279 4.63 -28.13 1.58
N VAL A 280 3.39 -27.90 1.12
CA VAL A 280 2.73 -28.47 -0.08
C VAL A 280 3.42 -28.21 -1.43
N LYS A 281 4.31 -27.23 -1.54
CA LYS A 281 5.01 -26.95 -2.81
C LYS A 281 6.16 -27.94 -3.01
N LYS A 282 6.00 -28.84 -3.98
CA LYS A 282 7.03 -29.80 -4.43
C LYS A 282 8.23 -29.14 -5.12
N VAL A 283 8.15 -27.84 -5.42
CA VAL A 283 9.20 -27.11 -6.16
C VAL A 283 10.27 -26.66 -5.17
N PRO A 284 11.55 -27.04 -5.33
CA PRO A 284 12.63 -26.71 -4.40
C PRO A 284 13.13 -25.28 -4.51
N VAL A 285 12.69 -24.54 -5.53
CA VAL A 285 13.22 -23.22 -5.91
C VAL A 285 12.12 -22.24 -6.29
N THR A 286 12.43 -20.94 -6.25
CA THR A 286 11.55 -19.88 -6.77
C THR A 286 11.41 -19.96 -8.29
N ASP A 287 10.20 -19.69 -8.77
CA ASP A 287 9.80 -19.72 -10.17
C ASP A 287 9.88 -18.35 -10.87
N TYR A 288 9.99 -17.27 -10.09
CA TYR A 288 10.10 -15.88 -10.55
C TYR A 288 11.02 -15.04 -9.65
N ASP A 289 11.47 -13.91 -10.19
CA ASP A 289 12.16 -12.87 -9.43
C ASP A 289 11.16 -12.09 -8.58
N ARG A 290 11.49 -11.80 -7.34
CA ARG A 290 10.63 -11.02 -6.44
C ARG A 290 11.42 -10.16 -5.49
N PHE A 291 10.84 -9.09 -5.00
CA PHE A 291 11.40 -8.40 -3.82
C PHE A 291 11.25 -9.27 -2.58
N ALA A 292 12.19 -9.14 -1.64
CA ALA A 292 12.10 -9.81 -0.37
C ALA A 292 10.81 -9.36 0.35
N PRO A 293 9.95 -10.31 0.76
CA PRO A 293 8.67 -9.97 1.37
C PRO A 293 8.87 -9.34 2.74
N TRP A 294 8.05 -8.35 3.07
CA TRP A 294 7.97 -7.83 4.44
C TRP A 294 7.48 -8.94 5.39
N ARG A 295 8.22 -9.17 6.48
CA ARG A 295 7.89 -10.22 7.47
C ARG A 295 7.53 -9.58 8.80
N THR A 296 6.39 -9.98 9.34
CA THR A 296 5.97 -9.54 10.68
C THR A 296 6.60 -10.36 11.78
N LYS A 297 6.59 -9.86 13.02
CA LYS A 297 7.03 -10.61 14.21
C LYS A 297 6.35 -11.98 14.30
N GLY A 298 5.04 -12.01 14.01
CA GLY A 298 4.21 -13.21 14.10
C GLY A 298 4.57 -14.21 12.99
N ALA A 299 4.90 -13.73 11.78
CA ALA A 299 5.36 -14.59 10.70
C ALA A 299 6.69 -15.29 11.07
N ILE A 300 7.64 -14.53 11.63
CA ILE A 300 8.94 -15.05 12.08
C ILE A 300 8.76 -16.04 13.24
N GLN A 301 7.99 -15.68 14.27
CA GLN A 301 7.71 -16.59 15.39
C GLN A 301 7.06 -17.90 14.95
N ASN A 302 6.09 -17.82 14.03
CA ASN A 302 5.36 -18.98 13.56
C ASN A 302 6.21 -19.94 12.73
N ILE A 303 7.15 -19.42 11.92
CA ILE A 303 8.03 -20.28 11.13
C ILE A 303 9.12 -20.92 12.01
N ILE A 304 9.66 -20.17 12.98
CA ILE A 304 10.71 -20.67 13.88
C ILE A 304 10.24 -21.85 14.73
N LYS A 305 8.96 -21.89 15.11
CA LYS A 305 8.37 -22.98 15.90
C LYS A 305 8.21 -24.29 15.12
N LYS A 306 8.50 -24.32 13.81
CA LYS A 306 8.20 -25.44 12.92
C LYS A 306 9.48 -26.08 12.34
N GLY A 307 9.42 -27.41 12.20
CA GLY A 307 10.39 -28.28 11.53
C GLY A 307 11.88 -27.94 11.67
N THR A 308 12.55 -27.79 10.53
CA THR A 308 13.97 -27.47 10.31
C THR A 308 14.40 -26.15 10.93
N TRP A 309 13.52 -25.16 11.05
CA TRP A 309 13.87 -23.91 11.72
C TRP A 309 14.04 -24.12 13.21
N LYS A 310 13.15 -24.92 13.81
CA LYS A 310 13.19 -25.23 15.23
C LYS A 310 14.50 -25.92 15.60
N SER A 311 14.94 -26.90 14.83
CA SER A 311 16.19 -27.62 15.10
C SER A 311 17.44 -26.72 15.01
N LEU A 312 17.42 -25.71 14.14
CA LEU A 312 18.52 -24.75 14.02
C LEU A 312 18.53 -23.68 15.12
N ILE A 313 17.34 -23.29 15.61
CA ILE A 313 17.19 -22.16 16.53
C ILE A 313 17.14 -22.59 18.00
N ASP A 314 16.58 -23.76 18.32
CA ASP A 314 16.49 -24.27 19.68
C ASP A 314 17.85 -24.33 20.41
N PRO A 315 18.96 -24.77 19.77
CA PRO A 315 20.29 -24.73 20.39
C PRO A 315 20.71 -23.31 20.77
N ILE A 316 20.48 -22.33 19.87
CA ILE A 316 20.83 -20.92 20.07
C ILE A 316 20.04 -20.34 21.25
N LEU A 317 18.74 -20.63 21.33
CA LEU A 317 17.88 -20.17 22.42
C LEU A 317 18.24 -20.84 23.75
N THR A 318 18.64 -22.11 23.72
CA THR A 318 19.03 -22.85 24.92
C THR A 318 20.34 -22.30 25.48
N GLU A 319 21.34 -22.11 24.63
CA GLU A 319 22.62 -21.51 25.00
C GLU A 319 22.45 -20.09 25.58
N ALA A 320 21.60 -19.27 24.95
CA ALA A 320 21.32 -17.92 25.45
C ALA A 320 20.59 -17.91 26.82
N LYS A 321 19.69 -18.88 27.05
CA LYS A 321 19.05 -19.06 28.37
C LYS A 321 20.05 -19.49 29.43
N GLU A 322 20.96 -20.38 29.08
CA GLU A 322 21.99 -20.88 30.01
C GLU A 322 22.99 -19.79 30.37
N ARG A 323 23.44 -18.99 29.39
CA ARG A 323 24.23 -17.78 29.64
C ARG A 323 23.51 -16.79 30.57
N ARG A 324 22.22 -16.57 30.37
CA ARG A 324 21.43 -15.72 31.29
C ARG A 324 21.39 -16.29 32.70
N ARG A 325 21.18 -17.61 32.87
CA ARG A 325 21.21 -18.25 34.19
C ARG A 325 22.56 -18.05 34.89
N GLN A 326 23.68 -18.22 34.17
CA GLN A 326 25.01 -18.00 34.72
C GLN A 326 25.23 -16.54 35.15
N TYR A 327 24.75 -15.58 34.35
CA TYR A 327 24.80 -14.17 34.69
C TYR A 327 23.94 -13.82 35.91
N ASP A 328 22.70 -14.33 35.97
CA ASP A 328 21.79 -14.07 37.09
C ASP A 328 22.34 -14.59 38.42
N VAL A 329 23.12 -15.68 38.43
CA VAL A 329 23.83 -16.19 39.62
C VAL A 329 24.95 -15.24 40.07
N GLN A 330 25.57 -14.51 39.14
CA GLN A 330 26.68 -13.59 39.41
C GLN A 330 26.22 -12.13 39.57
N ARG A 331 24.92 -11.85 39.39
CA ARG A 331 24.38 -10.49 39.32
C ARG A 331 24.32 -9.87 40.71
N PRO A 332 24.97 -8.71 40.95
CA PRO A 332 24.80 -7.99 42.20
C PRO A 332 23.38 -7.41 42.31
N ASP A 333 22.78 -7.46 43.50
CA ASP A 333 21.37 -7.14 43.79
C ASP A 333 20.90 -5.73 43.34
N ASN A 334 21.82 -4.82 43.03
CA ASN A 334 21.54 -3.42 42.73
C ASN A 334 21.45 -3.05 41.23
N VAL A 335 21.47 -4.02 40.31
CA VAL A 335 21.32 -3.72 38.88
C VAL A 335 19.83 -3.63 38.52
N VAL A 336 19.28 -2.41 38.45
CA VAL A 336 17.94 -2.17 37.90
C VAL A 336 17.97 -2.48 36.40
N GLU A 337 17.07 -3.37 35.95
CA GLU A 337 16.95 -3.75 34.54
C GLU A 337 16.47 -2.50 33.77
N SER A 338 17.32 -1.92 32.91
CA SER A 338 16.94 -0.70 32.19
C SER A 338 15.83 -1.00 31.20
N ASP A 339 14.75 -0.24 31.32
CA ASP A 339 13.55 -0.37 30.49
C ASP A 339 13.76 0.34 29.15
N ASP A 340 14.68 -0.17 28.32
CA ASP A 340 14.91 0.32 26.96
C ASP A 340 13.68 0.00 26.09
N SER A 341 12.68 0.90 26.17
CA SER A 341 11.31 0.81 25.64
C SER A 341 11.15 1.26 24.18
N ARG A 342 12.24 1.66 23.51
CA ARG A 342 12.18 2.21 22.14
C ARG A 342 12.06 1.16 21.03
N ASP A 343 12.45 -0.10 21.28
CA ASP A 343 12.43 -1.16 20.27
C ASP A 343 11.15 -2.02 20.30
N GLU A 344 10.13 -1.62 21.07
CA GLU A 344 8.93 -2.43 21.27
C GLU A 344 7.89 -2.29 20.17
N LYS A 345 7.98 -1.29 19.29
CA LYS A 345 7.01 -1.14 18.21
C LYS A 345 7.53 -1.76 16.92
N GLU A 346 6.70 -2.62 16.34
CA GLU A 346 6.92 -3.19 15.01
C GLU A 346 6.78 -2.07 13.97
N LEU A 347 7.70 -2.02 13.01
CA LEU A 347 7.63 -1.06 11.92
C LEU A 347 6.40 -1.37 11.05
N PRO A 348 5.59 -0.36 10.68
CA PRO A 348 4.47 -0.57 9.80
C PRO A 348 4.99 -1.09 8.45
N ASN A 349 4.32 -2.10 7.91
CA ASN A 349 4.63 -2.63 6.58
C ASN A 349 4.36 -1.52 5.54
N PRO A 350 5.37 -1.04 4.79
CA PRO A 350 5.19 0.00 3.79
C PRO A 350 4.32 -0.48 2.62
N ASP A 351 4.35 -1.79 2.34
CA ASP A 351 3.56 -2.44 1.30
C ASP A 351 2.21 -2.94 1.83
N ALA A 352 1.90 -2.71 3.11
CA ALA A 352 0.57 -3.02 3.60
C ALA A 352 -0.41 -2.09 2.91
N PRO A 353 -1.44 -2.66 2.29
CA PRO A 353 -2.52 -1.84 1.81
C PRO A 353 -3.13 -1.06 2.98
N LYS A 354 -3.30 0.26 2.83
CA LYS A 354 -3.71 1.15 3.92
C LYS A 354 -5.05 0.67 4.49
N SER A 355 -5.11 0.35 5.79
CA SER A 355 -6.38 -0.04 6.41
C SER A 355 -7.39 1.11 6.30
N LYS A 356 -8.69 0.81 6.24
CA LYS A 356 -9.74 1.86 6.24
C LYS A 356 -9.54 2.85 7.41
N ALA A 357 -9.09 2.36 8.57
CA ALA A 357 -8.75 3.19 9.72
C ALA A 357 -7.52 4.09 9.49
N GLN A 358 -6.46 3.59 8.85
CA GLN A 358 -5.30 4.41 8.46
C GLN A 358 -5.66 5.45 7.40
N VAL A 359 -6.48 5.09 6.40
CA VAL A 359 -6.99 6.03 5.39
C VAL A 359 -7.79 7.14 6.07
N ARG A 360 -8.72 6.79 6.98
CA ARG A 360 -9.48 7.78 7.77
C ARG A 360 -8.58 8.67 8.63
N ALA A 361 -7.61 8.09 9.33
CA ALA A 361 -6.69 8.85 10.18
C ALA A 361 -5.79 9.80 9.36
N THR A 362 -5.30 9.34 8.21
CA THR A 362 -4.48 10.18 7.31
C THR A 362 -5.32 11.29 6.66
N ASN A 363 -6.56 11.00 6.25
CA ASN A 363 -7.48 12.00 5.74
C ASN A 363 -7.86 13.04 6.81
N ALA A 364 -8.12 12.60 8.06
CA ALA A 364 -8.39 13.49 9.19
C ALA A 364 -7.19 14.40 9.50
N ALA A 365 -5.98 13.85 9.56
CA ALA A 365 -4.76 14.63 9.78
C ALA A 365 -4.51 15.65 8.65
N ARG A 366 -4.79 15.26 7.40
CA ARG A 366 -4.67 16.15 6.23
C ARG A 366 -5.70 17.28 6.27
N LYS A 367 -6.92 17.01 6.72
CA LYS A 367 -7.98 18.01 6.95
C LYS A 367 -7.58 19.00 8.04
N GLU A 368 -7.00 18.52 9.13
CA GLU A 368 -6.52 19.37 10.22
C GLU A 368 -5.34 20.26 9.79
N ALA A 369 -4.39 19.70 9.02
CA ALA A 369 -3.28 20.46 8.46
C ALA A 369 -3.76 21.58 7.52
N ARG A 370 -4.71 21.28 6.62
CA ARG A 370 -5.34 22.29 5.74
C ARG A 370 -6.07 23.37 6.53
N LYS A 371 -6.76 23.01 7.62
CA LYS A 371 -7.45 23.99 8.49
C LYS A 371 -6.45 24.94 9.17
N LYS A 372 -5.31 24.40 9.65
CA LYS A 372 -4.23 25.22 10.23
C LYS A 372 -3.61 26.15 9.19
N GLU A 373 -3.36 25.67 7.98
CA GLU A 373 -2.81 26.47 6.87
C GLU A 373 -3.78 27.57 6.38
N ALA A 374 -5.09 27.28 6.34
CA ALA A 374 -6.10 28.28 6.03
C ALA A 374 -6.20 29.36 7.13
N SER A 375 -6.09 28.95 8.40
CA SER A 375 -6.10 29.90 9.52
C SER A 375 -4.86 30.79 9.58
N SER A 376 -3.69 30.28 9.17
CA SER A 376 -2.45 31.06 9.13
C SER A 376 -2.45 32.06 7.97
N LYS A 377 -2.96 31.68 6.79
CA LYS A 377 -3.15 32.61 5.66
C LYS A 377 -4.10 33.75 6.00
N LYS A 378 -5.24 33.45 6.64
CA LYS A 378 -6.22 34.47 7.04
C LYS A 378 -5.64 35.44 8.08
N ARG A 379 -4.70 34.98 8.91
CA ARG A 379 -4.00 35.83 9.89
C ARG A 379 -2.89 36.68 9.25
N ALA A 380 -2.23 36.17 8.20
CA ALA A 380 -1.24 36.94 7.45
C ALA A 380 -1.88 38.04 6.60
N GLU A 381 -3.06 37.81 6.04
CA GLU A 381 -3.79 38.79 5.22
C GLU A 381 -4.35 39.96 6.06
N VAL A 382 -4.72 39.72 7.31
CA VAL A 382 -5.18 40.77 8.25
C VAL A 382 -4.04 41.67 8.73
N VAL A 383 -2.78 41.21 8.72
CA VAL A 383 -1.62 42.02 9.13
C VAL A 383 -1.16 42.97 8.02
N VAL A 384 -1.46 42.70 6.75
CA VAL A 384 -1.04 43.54 5.61
C VAL A 384 -1.97 44.75 5.38
N LEU A 385 -3.20 44.73 5.90
CA LEU A 385 -4.18 45.82 5.73
C LEU A 385 -4.25 46.81 6.91
N GLY A 386 -3.37 46.69 7.90
CA GLY A 386 -3.37 47.53 9.11
C GLY A 386 -2.28 48.60 9.19
N SER A 387 -1.68 49.00 8.07
CA SER A 387 -0.56 49.95 8.04
C SER A 387 -0.75 51.03 6.96
N SER A 388 -1.74 51.91 7.13
CA SER A 388 -1.80 53.19 6.40
C SER A 388 -2.70 54.22 7.10
N GLU A 389 -2.15 54.87 8.12
CA GLU A 389 -2.59 56.08 8.85
C GLU A 389 -1.41 56.36 9.80
N GLU A 390 -0.72 57.49 9.91
CA GLU A 390 -0.82 58.93 9.58
C GLU A 390 0.66 59.37 9.29
N GLU A 391 1.06 60.52 8.74
CA GLU A 391 0.83 61.91 9.14
C GLU A 391 1.78 62.73 8.23
N SER A 392 1.33 63.83 7.60
CA SER A 392 2.25 64.81 7.00
C SER A 392 1.68 66.21 7.16
N GLU A 393 2.05 66.84 8.27
CA GLU A 393 2.13 68.30 8.41
C GLU A 393 3.34 68.78 7.60
N ASP A 394 3.15 69.75 6.71
CA ASP A 394 4.24 70.57 6.20
C ASP A 394 3.76 72.01 6.07
N GLU A 395 4.46 72.86 6.82
CA GLU A 395 4.32 74.31 6.90
C GLU A 395 4.95 74.95 5.64
N GLY A 396 4.41 76.08 5.18
CA GLY A 396 5.01 76.77 4.03
C GLY A 396 4.26 78.02 3.61
N GLU A 397 4.40 79.06 4.42
CA GLU A 397 4.05 80.46 4.22
C GLU A 397 4.64 81.12 2.96
N GLU A 398 3.99 82.22 2.56
CA GLU A 398 4.54 83.39 1.82
C GLU A 398 4.93 83.19 0.34
N MET A 399 4.75 84.12 -0.61
CA MET A 399 4.42 85.55 -0.60
C MET A 399 3.98 85.92 -2.04
N ASP A 400 3.02 86.83 -2.14
CA ASP A 400 2.94 88.06 -2.94
C ASP A 400 3.42 88.17 -4.41
N GLU A 401 2.56 88.84 -5.19
CA GLU A 401 2.79 90.05 -6.02
C GLU A 401 2.04 90.00 -7.35
N ASP A 402 0.87 90.65 -7.33
CA ASP A 402 0.53 91.88 -8.06
C ASP A 402 0.75 92.02 -9.59
N GLU A 403 -0.24 92.76 -10.15
CA GLU A 403 -0.24 93.57 -11.37
C GLU A 403 -0.16 92.81 -12.71
N ASP A 404 -1.04 92.98 -13.71
CA ASP A 404 -2.08 93.96 -14.05
C ASP A 404 -3.09 93.30 -15.03
#